data_AF-A0A7W0UTN9-F1
#
_entry.id   AF-A0A7W0UTN9-F1
#
_cell.length_a   1.000
_cell.length_b   1.000
_cell.length_c   1.000
_cell.angle_alpha   90.00
_cell.angle_beta   90.00
_cell.angle_gamma   90.00
#
_symmetry.space_group_name_H-M   'P 1'
#
loop_
_entity.id
_entity.type
_entity.pdbx_description
1 polymer ?
#
loop_
_entity_poly.entity_id
_entity_poly.type
_entity_poly.pdbx_seq_one_letter_code
_entity_poly.pdbx_strand_id
1 'polypeptide(L)'
;MTTSESCTWCQETVGRGEGHRAREEPGARSAVFCRLEHVVPWAMQGARWEEGHPDTAPPGEQSLKKTCARCGQALADEHVTLVRHRGEHRIPDAFCSVDHLAEWANAGGRYGRPA
;
A
#
# COMPACT_ATOMS: atom_id res chain seq x y z
N MET A 1 -20.88 -1.26 -13.35
CA MET A 1 -20.22 -2.51 -12.92
C MET A 1 -19.24 -2.13 -11.83
N THR A 2 -19.53 -2.49 -10.58
CA THR A 2 -18.65 -2.24 -9.43
C THR A 2 -17.58 -3.31 -9.41
N THR A 3 -16.41 -3.02 -10.01
CA THR A 3 -15.27 -3.93 -9.97
C THR A 3 -14.82 -4.08 -8.52
N SER A 4 -14.91 -5.29 -8.01
CA SER A 4 -14.46 -5.68 -6.67
C SER A 4 -13.22 -6.56 -6.83
N GLU A 5 -12.28 -6.41 -5.91
CA GLU A 5 -11.00 -7.10 -5.91
C GLU A 5 -10.97 -8.08 -4.73
N SER A 6 -10.16 -9.13 -4.81
CA SER A 6 -9.98 -10.04 -3.67
C SER A 6 -8.80 -9.59 -2.82
N CYS A 7 -8.93 -9.66 -1.51
CA CYS A 7 -7.79 -9.40 -0.62
C CYS A 7 -6.70 -10.45 -0.88
N THR A 8 -5.50 -10.01 -1.24
CA THR A 8 -4.33 -10.86 -1.54
C THR A 8 -3.98 -11.82 -0.39
N TRP A 9 -4.35 -11.46 0.86
CA TRP A 9 -4.13 -12.31 2.03
C TRP A 9 -5.28 -13.26 2.33
N CYS A 10 -6.48 -12.74 2.64
CA CYS A 10 -7.59 -13.55 3.16
C CYS A 10 -8.68 -13.87 2.13
N GLN A 11 -8.52 -13.42 0.89
CA GLN A 11 -9.46 -13.62 -0.22
C GLN A 11 -10.86 -13.00 -0.03
N GLU A 12 -11.03 -12.17 1.00
CA GLU A 12 -12.27 -11.40 1.21
C GLU A 12 -12.47 -10.38 0.10
N THR A 13 -13.72 -10.13 -0.29
CA THR A 13 -14.04 -9.14 -1.32
C THR A 13 -13.77 -7.72 -0.80
N VAL A 14 -13.09 -6.91 -1.60
CA VAL A 14 -12.76 -5.52 -1.27
C VAL A 14 -13.37 -4.60 -2.32
N GLY A 15 -14.24 -3.70 -1.89
CA GLY A 15 -14.79 -2.66 -2.77
C GLY A 15 -13.71 -1.68 -3.23
N ARG A 16 -13.91 -1.07 -4.41
CA ARG A 16 -13.00 -0.06 -4.99
C ARG A 16 -12.74 1.16 -4.09
N GLY A 17 -13.69 1.50 -3.23
CA GLY A 17 -13.61 2.62 -2.29
C GLY A 17 -13.14 2.24 -0.88
N GLU A 18 -12.71 1.00 -0.69
CA GLU A 18 -12.46 0.42 0.64
C GLU A 18 -11.07 -0.20 0.70
N GLY A 19 -10.56 -0.48 1.89
CA GLY A 19 -9.31 -1.21 2.06
C GLY A 19 -8.07 -0.44 1.62
N HIS A 20 -7.04 -1.19 1.23
CA HIS A 20 -5.69 -0.71 1.04
C HIS A 20 -5.12 -1.34 -0.23
N ARG A 21 -4.40 -0.57 -1.05
CA ARG A 21 -3.68 -1.09 -2.21
C ARG A 21 -2.21 -0.73 -2.10
N ALA A 22 -1.37 -1.75 -2.07
CA ALA A 22 0.07 -1.58 -2.16
C ALA A 22 0.50 -1.71 -3.62
N ARG A 23 1.49 -0.94 -4.02
CA ARG A 23 2.10 -1.00 -5.34
C ARG A 23 3.60 -0.81 -5.24
N GLU A 24 4.34 -1.56 -6.03
CA GLU A 24 5.75 -1.31 -6.23
C GLU A 24 5.97 -0.39 -7.43
N GLU A 25 6.78 0.63 -7.22
CA GLU A 25 7.18 1.64 -8.19
C GLU A 25 8.66 1.44 -8.55
N PRO A 26 9.08 1.74 -9.80
CA PRO A 26 8.21 1.86 -10.96
C PRO A 26 7.73 0.46 -11.36
N GLY A 27 6.42 0.22 -11.40
CA GLY A 27 5.97 -1.14 -11.66
C GLY A 27 4.47 -1.34 -11.77
N ALA A 28 4.10 -2.47 -12.35
CA ALA A 28 2.74 -2.99 -12.34
C ALA A 28 2.69 -4.20 -11.41
N ARG A 29 3.22 -4.09 -10.19
CA ARG A 29 3.03 -5.11 -9.15
C ARG A 29 2.17 -4.52 -8.06
N SER A 30 1.06 -5.16 -7.72
CA SER A 30 0.12 -4.66 -6.71
C SER A 30 -0.36 -5.75 -5.76
N ALA A 31 -0.81 -5.34 -4.59
CA ALA A 31 -1.49 -6.20 -3.63
C ALA A 31 -2.65 -5.43 -2.98
N VAL A 32 -3.75 -6.13 -2.70
CA VAL A 32 -4.99 -5.56 -2.15
C VAL A 32 -5.25 -6.12 -0.76
N PHE A 33 -5.59 -5.25 0.19
CA PHE A 33 -5.87 -5.64 1.57
C PHE A 33 -7.19 -5.06 2.06
N CYS A 34 -8.09 -5.92 2.53
CA CYS A 34 -9.32 -5.49 3.19
C CYS A 34 -9.03 -4.76 4.51
N ARG A 35 -7.93 -5.13 5.19
CA ARG A 35 -7.48 -4.56 6.47
C ARG A 35 -5.98 -4.29 6.43
N LEU A 36 -5.53 -3.28 7.18
CA LEU A 36 -4.10 -2.93 7.24
C LEU A 36 -3.26 -4.07 7.79
N GLU A 37 -3.81 -4.77 8.79
CA GLU A 37 -3.20 -5.86 9.52
C GLU A 37 -2.83 -7.05 8.62
N HIS A 38 -3.44 -7.18 7.44
CA HIS A 38 -3.14 -8.23 6.48
C HIS A 38 -1.85 -7.99 5.70
N VAL A 39 -1.33 -6.75 5.69
CA VAL A 39 -0.02 -6.43 5.12
C VAL A 39 1.09 -7.18 5.86
N VAL A 40 0.97 -7.30 7.18
CA VAL A 40 2.01 -7.86 8.06
C VAL A 40 2.29 -9.34 7.76
N PRO A 41 1.31 -10.27 7.81
CA PRO A 41 1.54 -11.66 7.47
C PRO A 41 1.86 -11.88 5.98
N TRP A 42 1.31 -11.05 5.09
CA TRP A 42 1.65 -11.08 3.66
C TRP A 42 3.14 -10.79 3.42
N ALA A 43 3.68 -9.74 4.06
CA ALA A 43 5.09 -9.39 3.97
C ALA A 43 5.98 -10.51 4.55
N MET A 44 5.62 -11.05 5.72
CA MET A 44 6.35 -12.17 6.36
C MET A 44 6.40 -13.44 5.49
N GLN A 45 5.45 -13.63 4.58
CA GLN A 45 5.43 -14.76 3.64
C GLN A 45 6.08 -14.46 2.28
N GLY A 46 6.88 -13.39 2.20
CA GLY A 46 7.64 -13.03 1.00
C GLY A 46 6.86 -12.18 0.01
N ALA A 47 5.80 -11.48 0.44
CA ALA A 47 5.14 -10.41 -0.31
C ALA A 47 4.71 -10.82 -1.72
N ARG A 48 3.79 -11.79 -1.82
CA ARG A 48 3.30 -12.26 -3.12
C ARG A 48 2.51 -11.17 -3.83
N TRP A 49 3.09 -10.63 -4.88
CA TRP A 49 2.50 -9.59 -5.72
C TRP A 49 1.62 -10.17 -6.82
N GLU A 50 0.61 -9.41 -7.22
CA GLU A 50 -0.23 -9.65 -8.38
C GLU A 50 0.12 -8.65 -9.49
N GLU A 51 -0.29 -8.94 -10.72
CA GLU A 51 -0.16 -7.98 -11.83
C GLU A 51 -1.01 -6.73 -11.55
N GLY A 52 -0.39 -5.57 -11.73
CA GLY A 52 -0.87 -4.28 -11.30
C GLY A 52 -2.04 -3.80 -12.12
N HIS A 53 -3.16 -3.51 -11.47
CA HIS A 53 -4.33 -2.99 -12.15
C HIS A 53 -4.27 -1.45 -12.25
N PRO A 54 -4.48 -0.83 -13.42
CA PRO A 54 -4.32 0.62 -13.62
C PRO A 54 -5.21 1.49 -12.70
N ASP A 55 -6.35 0.98 -12.25
CA ASP A 55 -7.25 1.69 -11.32
C ASP A 55 -6.70 1.83 -9.88
N THR A 56 -5.64 1.10 -9.54
CA THR A 56 -4.95 1.20 -8.24
C THR A 56 -3.85 2.26 -8.23
N ALA A 57 -3.60 2.93 -9.37
CA ALA A 57 -2.65 4.02 -9.43
C ALA A 57 -3.02 5.14 -8.42
N PRO A 58 -2.06 5.62 -7.62
CA PRO A 58 -2.29 6.75 -6.74
C PRO A 58 -2.72 7.99 -7.56
N PRO A 59 -3.53 8.89 -7.00
CA PRO A 59 -4.04 10.05 -7.72
C PRO A 59 -2.91 11.02 -8.08
N GLY A 60 -2.36 10.90 -9.29
CA GLY A 60 -1.33 11.77 -9.89
C GLY A 60 0.01 11.78 -9.15
N GLU A 61 1.13 11.88 -9.89
CA GLU A 61 2.49 11.95 -9.34
C GLU A 61 2.68 13.07 -8.28
N GLN A 62 1.85 14.12 -8.35
CA GLN A 62 1.90 15.27 -7.43
C GLN A 62 1.40 14.96 -6.01
N SER A 63 0.64 13.88 -5.80
CA SER A 63 0.13 13.50 -4.47
C SER A 63 1.03 12.52 -3.72
N LEU A 64 2.10 12.04 -4.35
CA LEU A 64 3.00 11.06 -3.75
C LEU A 64 3.97 11.73 -2.78
N LYS A 65 4.07 11.17 -1.57
CA LYS A 65 5.06 11.59 -0.60
C LYS A 65 6.45 11.22 -1.13
N LYS A 66 7.38 12.16 -1.05
CA LYS A 66 8.79 11.95 -1.43
C LYS A 66 9.64 11.36 -0.30
N THR A 67 9.03 11.08 0.84
CA THR A 67 9.68 10.53 2.02
C THR A 67 8.97 9.29 2.52
N CYS A 68 9.75 8.37 3.07
CA CYS A 68 9.23 7.14 3.66
C CYS A 68 8.43 7.46 4.94
N ALA A 69 7.18 7.00 5.00
CA ALA A 69 6.30 7.17 6.16
C ALA A 69 6.79 6.42 7.41
N ARG A 70 7.73 5.48 7.24
CA ARG A 70 8.35 4.72 8.33
C ARG A 70 9.61 5.39 8.89
N CYS A 71 10.62 5.65 8.04
CA CYS A 71 11.93 6.14 8.48
C CYS A 71 12.19 7.63 8.20
N GLY A 72 11.31 8.31 7.46
CA GLY A 72 11.44 9.73 7.12
C GLY A 72 12.47 10.05 6.03
N GLN A 73 13.25 9.07 5.56
CA GLN A 73 14.25 9.28 4.50
C GLN A 73 13.59 9.57 3.15
N ALA A 74 14.33 10.24 2.26
CA ALA A 74 13.92 10.42 0.87
C ALA A 74 13.78 9.07 0.16
N LEU A 75 12.79 8.95 -0.73
CA LEU A 75 12.55 7.74 -1.50
C LEU A 75 13.43 7.70 -2.75
N ALA A 76 13.90 6.50 -3.09
CA ALA A 76 14.45 6.21 -4.40
C ALA A 76 13.33 6.04 -5.42
N ASP A 77 13.69 5.95 -6.71
CA ASP A 77 12.73 5.64 -7.78
C ASP A 77 12.04 4.29 -7.49
N GLU A 78 12.82 3.29 -7.05
CA GLU A 78 12.26 2.03 -6.54
C GLU A 78 11.73 2.21 -5.12
N HIS A 79 10.42 2.07 -4.94
CA HIS A 79 9.75 2.21 -3.65
C HIS A 79 8.37 1.56 -3.64
N VAL A 80 7.77 1.44 -2.46
CA VAL A 80 6.41 0.91 -2.30
C VAL A 80 5.47 2.05 -1.94
N THR A 81 4.34 2.17 -2.64
CA THR A 81 3.23 3.05 -2.24
C THR A 81 2.11 2.22 -1.63
N LEU A 82 1.41 2.80 -0.65
CA LEU A 82 0.18 2.24 -0.11
C LEU A 82 -0.91 3.31 -0.17
N VAL A 83 -1.97 3.04 -0.90
CA VAL A 83 -3.15 3.91 -0.94
C VAL A 83 -4.22 3.32 -0.03
N ARG A 84 -4.61 4.09 0.98
CA ARG A 84 -5.78 3.78 1.81
C ARG A 84 -7.02 4.42 1.21
N HIS A 85 -8.04 3.60 0.92
CA HIS A 85 -9.32 4.05 0.37
C HIS A 85 -10.36 4.17 1.48
N ARG A 86 -11.06 5.31 1.52
CA ARG A 86 -12.18 5.61 2.43
C ARG A 86 -13.28 6.35 1.65
N GLY A 87 -14.09 5.60 0.93
CA GLY A 87 -15.05 6.16 -0.02
C GLY A 87 -14.31 6.85 -1.17
N GLU A 88 -14.57 8.14 -1.34
CA GLU A 88 -13.89 8.96 -2.36
C GLU A 88 -12.48 9.40 -1.93
N HIS A 89 -12.18 9.36 -0.63
CA HIS A 89 -10.88 9.78 -0.12
C HIS A 89 -9.83 8.70 -0.36
N ARG A 90 -8.71 9.11 -0.96
CA ARG A 90 -7.52 8.28 -1.19
C ARG A 90 -6.33 8.92 -0.48
N ILE A 91 -5.73 8.19 0.45
CA ILE A 91 -4.62 8.70 1.27
C ILE A 91 -3.39 7.88 0.92
N PRO A 92 -2.43 8.44 0.16
CA PRO A 92 -1.19 7.76 -0.18
C PRO A 92 -0.15 7.90 0.94
N ASP A 93 0.46 6.78 1.28
CA ASP A 93 1.71 6.67 2.03
C ASP A 93 2.76 5.99 1.14
N ALA A 94 4.04 6.22 1.41
CA ALA A 94 5.13 5.66 0.62
C ALA A 94 6.26 5.15 1.53
N PHE A 95 6.97 4.13 1.06
CA PHE A 95 7.89 3.32 1.84
C PHE A 95 9.11 2.92 1.01
N CYS A 96 10.28 2.86 1.63
CA CYS A 96 11.50 2.39 0.96
C CYS A 96 11.38 0.94 0.47
N SER A 97 10.60 0.11 1.17
CA SER A 97 10.48 -1.32 0.91
C SER A 97 9.21 -1.90 1.51
N VAL A 98 8.92 -3.17 1.18
CA VAL A 98 7.84 -3.94 1.83
C VAL A 98 8.07 -4.08 3.33
N ASP A 99 9.31 -4.22 3.79
CA ASP A 99 9.63 -4.33 5.22
C ASP A 99 9.21 -3.06 5.97
N HIS A 100 9.54 -1.88 5.42
CA HIS A 100 9.14 -0.61 6.02
C HIS A 100 7.62 -0.42 6.03
N LEU A 101 6.92 -0.87 4.99
CA LEU A 101 5.47 -0.92 4.94
C LEU A 101 4.93 -1.85 6.04
N ALA A 102 5.48 -3.06 6.19
CA ALA A 102 5.05 -4.04 7.19
C ALA A 102 5.27 -3.55 8.62
N GLU A 103 6.43 -2.97 8.92
CA GLU A 103 6.71 -2.37 10.23
C GLU A 103 5.75 -1.24 10.58
N TRP A 104 5.45 -0.37 9.60
CA TRP A 104 4.50 0.71 9.78
C TRP A 104 3.07 0.19 9.97
N ALA A 105 2.67 -0.83 9.21
CA ALA A 105 1.38 -1.48 9.35
C ALA A 105 1.23 -2.13 10.73
N ASN A 106 2.28 -2.82 11.19
CA ASN A 106 2.35 -3.43 12.52
C ASN A 106 2.26 -2.40 13.66
N ALA A 107 2.76 -1.17 13.43
CA ALA A 107 2.60 -0.05 14.36
C ALA A 107 1.21 0.62 14.33
N GLY A 108 0.26 0.07 13.55
CA GLY A 108 -1.11 0.55 13.43
C GLY A 108 -1.29 1.66 12.38
N GLY A 109 -0.35 1.82 11.46
CA GLY A 109 -0.46 2.81 10.38
C GLY A 109 -0.28 4.26 10.84
N ARG A 110 0.45 4.48 11.94
CA ARG A 110 0.77 5.80 12.47
C ARG A 110 2.17 6.19 12.02
N TYR A 111 2.37 7.48 11.74
CA TYR A 111 3.71 8.03 11.47
C TYR A 111 4.67 7.65 12.60
N GLY A 112 5.79 7.03 12.26
CA GLY A 112 6.92 6.96 13.17
C GLY A 112 7.43 8.39 13.38
N ARG A 113 7.62 8.82 14.63
CA ARG A 113 8.56 9.92 14.88
C ARG A 113 9.94 9.38 14.48
N PRO A 114 10.72 10.08 13.65
CA PRO A 114 12.13 9.74 13.51
C PRO A 114 12.74 9.77 14.93
N ALA A 115 13.50 8.72 15.24
CA ALA A 115 14.31 8.66 16.46
C ALA A 115 15.39 9.73 16.42
#